data_AF-K2BPY9-F1
#
_entry.id   AF-K2BPY9-F1
#
_cell.length_a   1.000
_cell.length_b   1.000
_cell.length_c   1.000
_cell.angle_alpha   90.00
_cell.angle_beta   90.00
_cell.angle_gamma   90.00
#
_symmetry.space_group_name_H-M   'P 1'
#
loop_
_entity.id
_entity.type
_entity.pdbx_description
1 polymer ?
#
loop_
_entity_poly.entity_id
_entity_poly.type
_entity_poly.pdbx_seq_one_letter_code
_entity_poly.pdbx_strand_id
1 'polypeptide(L)' 'MGTLEEFQKLIKTLNRKAKDEAEYVFQNMEKDFWVLQEDYHDSDEFDCAIFRVVKGEVYALSHDVLNFLNKIRNKFRV' A
#
# COMPACT_ATOMS: atom_id res chain seq x y z
N MET A 1 7.68 -10.01 0.50
CA MET A 1 7.53 -10.05 1.96
C MET A 1 8.58 -9.13 2.54
N GLY A 2 8.25 -8.39 3.59
CA GLY A 2 9.14 -7.42 4.23
C GLY A 2 8.58 -7.01 5.59
N THR A 3 9.40 -6.33 6.37
CA THR A 3 9.04 -5.82 7.69
C THR A 3 8.05 -4.66 7.59
N LEU A 4 7.31 -4.41 8.66
CA LEU A 4 6.40 -3.26 8.78
C LEU A 4 7.15 -1.94 8.58
N GLU A 5 8.39 -1.84 9.09
CA GLU A 5 9.22 -0.65 8.91
C GLU A 5 9.60 -0.43 7.44
N GLU A 6 9.99 -1.48 6.72
CA GLU A 6 10.26 -1.41 5.28
C GLU A 6 9.01 -1.00 4.50
N PHE A 7 7.85 -1.53 4.89
CA PHE A 7 6.59 -1.16 4.29
C PHE A 7 6.25 0.32 4.53
N GLN A 8 6.43 0.82 5.76
CA GLN A 8 6.24 2.24 6.06
C GLN A 8 7.20 3.15 5.26
N LYS A 9 8.45 2.72 5.05
CA LYS A 9 9.41 3.45 4.18
C LYS A 9 8.97 3.44 2.72
N LEU A 10 8.42 2.32 2.24
CA LEU A 10 7.81 2.24 0.92
C LEU A 10 6.68 3.26 0.77
N ILE A 11 5.73 3.30 1.71
CA ILE A 11 4.60 4.25 1.67
C ILE A 11 5.09 5.70 1.61
N LYS A 12 6.06 6.08 2.44
CA LYS A 12 6.67 7.43 2.39
C LYS A 12 7.28 7.72 1.02
N THR A 13 7.90 6.73 0.39
CA THR A 13 8.47 6.86 -0.95
C THR A 13 7.39 7.04 -2.01
N LEU A 14 6.29 6.30 -1.90
CA LEU A 14 5.14 6.41 -2.79
C LEU A 14 4.49 7.80 -2.69
N ASN A 15 4.18 8.27 -1.49
CA ASN A 15 3.59 9.60 -1.27
C ASN A 15 4.49 10.73 -1.78
N ARG A 16 5.81 10.59 -1.65
CA ARG A 16 6.75 11.58 -2.23
C ARG A 16 6.72 11.58 -3.76
N LYS A 17 6.54 10.41 -4.40
CA LYS A 17 6.52 10.28 -5.86
C LYS A 17 5.15 10.66 -6.46
N ALA A 18 4.07 10.33 -5.76
CA ALA A 18 2.69 10.59 -6.15
C ALA A 18 2.22 12.02 -5.83
N LYS A 19 3.16 12.90 -5.44
CA LYS A 19 2.88 14.24 -4.93
C LYS A 19 1.88 14.96 -5.86
N ASP A 20 0.84 15.51 -5.26
CA ASP A 20 -0.25 16.25 -5.92
C ASP A 20 -1.21 15.38 -6.76
N GLU A 21 -0.93 14.08 -6.97
CA GLU A 21 -1.78 13.14 -7.73
C GLU A 21 -2.60 12.19 -6.84
N ALA A 22 -1.96 11.60 -5.82
CA ALA A 22 -2.59 10.61 -4.96
C ALA A 22 -1.90 10.51 -3.58
N GLU A 23 -2.65 10.01 -2.60
CA GLU A 23 -2.15 9.64 -1.28
C GLU A 23 -2.24 8.13 -1.05
N TYR A 24 -1.14 7.54 -0.60
CA TYR A 24 -1.04 6.15 -0.18
C TYR A 24 -1.10 6.06 1.34
N VAL A 25 -2.11 5.36 1.85
CA VAL A 25 -2.35 5.19 3.29
C VAL A 25 -2.24 3.72 3.64
N PHE A 26 -1.38 3.38 4.61
CA PHE A 26 -1.29 2.03 5.16
C PHE A 26 -1.76 2.04 6.62
N GLN A 27 -2.93 1.47 6.87
CA GLN A 27 -3.62 1.54 8.16
C GLN A 27 -4.03 0.17 8.69
N ASN A 28 -4.00 0.01 10.01
CA ASN A 28 -4.55 -1.17 10.67
C ASN A 28 -6.08 -1.09 10.69
N MET A 29 -6.74 -2.20 10.37
CA MET A 29 -8.20 -2.32 10.38
C MET A 29 -8.65 -3.01 11.67
N GLU A 30 -8.40 -4.32 11.76
CA GLU A 30 -8.76 -5.14 12.92
C GLU A 30 -7.71 -6.23 13.11
N LYS A 31 -7.27 -6.46 14.35
CA LYS A 31 -6.26 -7.47 14.71
C LYS A 31 -5.01 -7.33 13.83
N ASP A 32 -4.63 -8.39 13.13
CA ASP A 32 -3.47 -8.48 12.26
C ASP A 32 -3.75 -7.94 10.85
N PHE A 33 -4.97 -7.50 10.52
CA PHE A 33 -5.32 -7.07 9.17
C PHE A 33 -5.06 -5.58 8.96
N TRP A 34 -4.41 -5.27 7.84
CA TRP A 34 -4.04 -3.93 7.44
C TRP A 34 -4.51 -3.68 6.02
N VAL A 35 -4.86 -2.45 5.70
CA VAL A 35 -5.23 -2.03 4.34
C VAL A 35 -4.22 -1.01 3.84
N LEU A 36 -3.78 -1.20 2.59
CA LEU A 36 -3.11 -0.18 1.82
C LEU A 36 -4.12 0.38 0.82
N GLN A 37 -4.34 1.68 0.86
CA GLN A 37 -5.24 2.40 -0.03
C GLN A 37 -4.45 3.40 -0.86
N GLU A 38 -4.78 3.51 -2.15
CA GLU A 38 -4.43 4.63 -3.01
C GLU A 38 -5.67 5.51 -3.17
N ASP A 39 -5.59 6.75 -2.67
CA ASP A 39 -6.63 7.76 -2.72
C ASP A 39 -6.25 8.83 -3.75
N TYR A 40 -7.05 8.97 -4.80
CA TYR A 40 -6.81 9.94 -5.87
C TYR A 40 -7.54 11.24 -5.59
N HIS A 41 -6.85 12.38 -5.61
CA HIS A 41 -7.44 13.66 -5.21
C HIS A 41 -8.64 14.11 -6.07
N ASP A 42 -8.73 13.66 -7.33
CA ASP A 42 -9.72 14.11 -8.31
C ASP A 42 -10.65 12.99 -8.82
N SER A 43 -10.71 11.84 -8.12
CA SER A 43 -11.52 10.69 -8.53
C SER A 43 -12.25 10.05 -7.37
N ASP A 44 -13.50 9.63 -7.59
CA ASP A 44 -14.24 8.75 -6.65
C ASP A 44 -13.71 7.29 -6.68
N GLU A 45 -12.74 7.00 -7.55
CA GLU A 45 -12.08 5.69 -7.62
C GLU A 45 -10.93 5.60 -6.63
N PHE A 46 -11.00 4.63 -5.72
CA PHE A 46 -9.91 4.23 -4.84
C PHE A 46 -9.59 2.75 -5.03
N ASP A 47 -8.30 2.43 -5.10
CA ASP A 47 -7.84 1.04 -5.11
C ASP A 47 -7.31 0.68 -3.73
N CYS A 48 -7.63 -0.52 -3.25
CA CYS A 48 -7.13 -0.99 -1.96
C CYS A 48 -6.67 -2.45 -2.00
N ALA A 49 -5.73 -2.77 -1.11
CA ALA A 49 -5.15 -4.09 -0.95
C ALA A 49 -5.06 -4.45 0.53
N ILE A 50 -5.50 -5.66 0.89
CA ILE A 50 -5.51 -6.14 2.28
C ILE A 50 -4.26 -6.98 2.54
N PHE A 51 -3.54 -6.60 3.58
CA PHE A 51 -2.34 -7.23 4.10
C PHE A 51 -2.61 -7.85 5.47
N ARG A 52 -1.75 -8.78 5.86
CA ARG A 52 -1.65 -9.23 7.25
C ARG A 52 -0.31 -8.80 7.83
N VAL A 53 -0.31 -8.24 9.02
CA VAL A 53 0.89 -7.90 9.77
C VAL A 53 0.95 -8.74 11.03
N VAL A 54 1.91 -9.65 11.09
CA VAL A 54 2.07 -10.58 12.23
C VAL A 54 3.48 -10.41 12.77
N LYS A 55 3.60 -10.04 14.06
CA LYS A 55 4.89 -9.85 14.74
C LYS A 55 5.87 -8.95 13.97
N GLY A 56 5.36 -7.88 13.34
CA GLY A 56 6.15 -6.91 12.58
C GLY A 56 6.46 -7.30 11.13
N GLU A 57 6.01 -8.46 10.66
CA GLU A 57 6.18 -8.92 9.27
C GLU A 57 4.91 -8.69 8.45
N VAL A 58 5.05 -8.21 7.21
CA VAL A 58 3.93 -7.90 6.29
C VAL A 58 3.75 -9.01 5.24
N TYR A 59 2.55 -9.56 5.19
CA TYR A 59 2.15 -10.65 4.31
C TYR A 59 1.05 -10.20 3.34
N ALA A 60 1.22 -10.52 2.06
CA ALA A 60 0.17 -10.38 1.06
C ALA A 60 -0.85 -11.52 1.24
N LEU A 61 -2.14 -11.19 1.27
CA LEU A 61 -3.21 -12.15 1.51
C LEU A 61 -3.90 -12.66 0.24
N SER A 62 -3.80 -11.93 -0.87
CA SER A 62 -4.45 -12.31 -2.13
C SER A 62 -3.60 -11.91 -3.34
N HIS A 63 -4.01 -12.40 -4.51
CA HIS A 63 -3.42 -12.00 -5.79
C HIS A 63 -3.66 -10.52 -6.10
N ASP A 64 -4.75 -9.93 -5.57
CA ASP A 64 -5.08 -8.52 -5.75
C ASP A 64 -4.00 -7.62 -5.13
N VAL A 65 -3.41 -8.06 -4.02
CA VAL A 65 -2.27 -7.38 -3.41
C VAL A 65 -1.07 -7.33 -4.36
N LEU A 66 -0.79 -8.44 -5.05
CA LEU A 66 0.30 -8.51 -6.02
C LEU A 66 0.01 -7.63 -7.23
N ASN A 67 -1.23 -7.62 -7.72
CA ASN A 67 -1.66 -6.76 -8.81
C ASN A 67 -1.52 -5.28 -8.44
N PHE A 68 -1.96 -4.90 -7.25
CA PHE A 68 -1.86 -3.55 -6.73
C PHE A 68 -0.40 -3.10 -6.59
N LEU A 69 0.47 -3.93 -6.00
CA LEU A 69 1.90 -3.63 -5.90
C LEU A 69 2.58 -3.57 -7.28
N ASN A 70 2.18 -4.42 -8.22
CA ASN A 70 2.69 -4.36 -9.60
C ASN A 70 2.24 -3.09 -10.33
N LYS A 71 1.00 -2.64 -10.12
CA LYS A 71 0.49 -1.36 -10.64
C LYS A 71 1.34 -0.20 -10.12
N ILE A 72 1.57 -0.14 -8.80
CA ILE A 72 2.43 0.85 -8.15
C ILE A 72 3.85 0.83 -8.72
N ARG A 73 4.46 -0.36 -8.80
CA ARG A 73 5.80 -0.53 -9.35
C ARG A 73 5.88 -0.06 -10.79
N ASN A 74 4.89 -0.37 -11.63
CA ASN A 74 4.88 0.07 -13.03
C ASN A 74 4.69 1.59 -13.14
N LYS A 75 3.81 2.18 -12.30
CA LYS A 75 3.55 3.62 -12.25
C LYS A 75 4.79 4.41 -11.85
N PHE A 76 5.52 3.95 -10.83
CA PHE A 76 6.63 4.71 -10.24
C PHE A 76 8.03 4.17 -10.49
N ARG A 77 8.15 3.05 -11.22
CA ARG A 77 9.41 2.31 -11.44
C ARG A 77 10.20 2.08 -10.14
N VAL A 78 9.52 1.55 -9.12
CA VAL A 78 10.09 1.24 -7.78
C VAL A 78 10.31 -0.25 -7.60
#